data_AF-A0A7C5QB02-F1
#
_entry.id   AF-A0A7C5QB02-F1
#
_cell.length_a   1.000
_cell.length_b   1.000
_cell.length_c   1.000
_cell.angle_alpha   90.00
_cell.angle_beta   90.00
_cell.angle_gamma   90.00
#
_symmetry.space_group_name_H-M   'P 1'
#
loop_
_entity.id
_entity.type
_entity.pdbx_description
1 polymer ?
#
loop_
_entity_poly.entity_id
_entity_poly.type
_entity_poly.pdbx_seq_one_letter_code
_entity_poly.pdbx_strand_id
1 'polypeptide(L)'
;MASTSLVSALVAFALIAGCRPAPRTDPKTLFEQTVKQYHLPSAEAKGAERDALLAKAAVGYREVLKRHADQPYWCAQALRSLANVRVAQGRLDEAVTLYTQVGEKYPEQEWEVLQAWKSAADLLWEADRVAEARPFYQKIVTRFAGEDQPELVKVMVRAARRRLEGEQRVMS
;
A
#
# COMPACT_ATOMS: atom_id res chain seq x y z
N MET A 1 -62.69 -55.38 17.72
CA MET A 1 -62.73 -54.16 18.55
C MET A 1 -61.60 -53.27 18.08
N ALA A 2 -61.94 -52.08 17.60
CA ALA A 2 -61.02 -51.12 16.99
C ALA A 2 -60.18 -50.42 18.06
N SER A 3 -58.89 -50.22 17.80
CA SER A 3 -58.08 -49.21 18.49
C SER A 3 -57.21 -48.47 17.48
N THR A 4 -57.79 -47.35 17.07
CA THR A 4 -57.21 -46.06 16.67
C THR A 4 -55.68 -45.91 16.58
N SER A 5 -55.27 -45.45 15.41
CA SER A 5 -53.99 -44.86 15.03
C SER A 5 -53.52 -43.76 16.00
N LEU A 6 -52.20 -43.69 16.22
CA LEU A 6 -51.53 -42.48 16.68
C LEU A 6 -50.43 -42.12 15.67
N VAL A 7 -50.71 -41.12 14.84
CA VAL A 7 -49.73 -40.43 14.01
C VAL A 7 -48.95 -39.50 14.95
N SER A 8 -47.65 -39.76 15.15
CA SER A 8 -46.76 -38.80 15.79
C SER A 8 -45.80 -38.27 14.75
N ALA A 9 -45.97 -36.99 14.44
CA ALA A 9 -45.20 -36.24 13.48
C ALA A 9 -43.74 -36.14 13.90
N LEU A 10 -42.83 -36.71 13.11
CA LEU A 10 -41.42 -36.38 13.17
C LEU A 10 -41.26 -34.96 12.60
N VAL A 11 -41.08 -33.98 13.49
CA VAL A 11 -40.65 -32.64 13.12
C VAL A 11 -39.24 -32.74 12.54
N ALA A 12 -39.11 -32.52 11.24
CA ALA A 12 -37.83 -32.39 10.57
C ALA A 12 -37.14 -31.11 11.08
N PHE A 13 -36.13 -31.27 11.93
CA PHE A 13 -35.27 -30.17 12.37
C PHE A 13 -34.36 -29.80 11.19
N ALA A 14 -34.74 -28.78 10.44
CA ALA A 14 -33.93 -28.21 9.38
C ALA A 14 -32.65 -27.64 9.98
N LEU A 15 -31.51 -28.29 9.72
CA LEU A 15 -30.18 -27.74 9.96
C LEU A 15 -29.98 -26.53 9.04
N ILE A 16 -30.34 -25.34 9.52
CA ILE A 16 -29.81 -24.10 8.97
C ILE A 16 -28.35 -24.02 9.44
N ALA A 17 -27.48 -24.75 8.75
CA ALA A 17 -26.05 -24.51 8.78
C ALA A 17 -25.83 -23.12 8.17
N GLY A 18 -26.02 -22.09 8.98
CA GLY A 18 -25.61 -20.74 8.64
C GLY A 18 -24.13 -20.82 8.31
N CYS A 19 -23.79 -20.60 7.04
CA CYS A 19 -22.42 -20.34 6.64
C CYS A 19 -21.95 -19.12 7.43
N ARG A 20 -21.33 -19.36 8.59
CA ARG A 20 -20.65 -18.31 9.33
C ARG A 20 -19.54 -17.85 8.39
N PRO A 21 -19.59 -16.61 7.85
CA PRO A 21 -18.53 -16.15 6.98
C PRO A 21 -17.22 -16.28 7.76
N ALA A 22 -16.20 -16.87 7.13
CA ALA A 22 -14.89 -16.97 7.75
C ALA A 22 -14.51 -15.59 8.31
N PRO A 23 -13.96 -15.52 9.54
CA PRO A 23 -13.62 -14.23 10.15
C PRO A 23 -12.74 -13.45 9.17
N ARG A 24 -13.15 -12.21 8.87
CA ARG A 24 -12.36 -11.33 8.00
C ARG A 24 -10.98 -11.18 8.64
N THR A 25 -9.94 -11.62 7.94
CA THR A 25 -8.55 -11.43 8.35
C THR A 25 -8.33 -9.96 8.67
N ASP A 26 -7.73 -9.65 9.82
CA ASP A 26 -7.43 -8.26 10.17
C ASP A 26 -6.45 -7.65 9.13
N PRO A 27 -6.56 -6.34 8.83
CA PRO A 27 -5.72 -5.68 7.85
C PRO A 27 -4.23 -5.82 8.13
N LYS A 28 -3.81 -5.77 9.40
CA LYS A 28 -2.41 -5.96 9.81
C LYS A 28 -1.92 -7.33 9.41
N THR A 29 -2.65 -8.37 9.80
CA THR A 29 -2.31 -9.76 9.51
C THR A 29 -2.23 -9.99 8.01
N LEU A 30 -3.21 -9.50 7.24
CA LEU A 30 -3.22 -9.64 5.78
C LEU A 30 -2.02 -8.92 5.14
N PHE A 31 -1.71 -7.70 5.58
CA PHE A 31 -0.56 -6.94 5.10
C PHE A 31 0.76 -7.65 5.43
N GLU A 32 0.96 -8.06 6.68
CA GLU A 32 2.17 -8.74 7.13
C GLU A 32 2.37 -10.08 6.42
N GLN A 33 1.30 -10.86 6.23
CA GLN A 33 1.36 -12.10 5.46
C GLN A 33 1.77 -11.83 4.02
N THR A 34 1.20 -10.78 3.39
CA THR A 34 1.58 -10.37 2.03
C THR A 34 3.07 -10.03 1.94
N VAL A 35 3.60 -9.29 2.92
CA VAL A 35 5.01 -8.95 3.00
C VAL A 35 5.86 -10.20 3.14
N LYS A 36 5.58 -11.03 4.15
CA LYS A 36 6.41 -12.20 4.53
C LYS A 36 6.41 -13.29 3.46
N GLN A 37 5.26 -13.54 2.84
CA GLN A 37 5.12 -14.65 1.88
C GLN A 37 5.51 -14.28 0.46
N TYR A 38 5.41 -13.00 0.08
CA TYR A 38 5.54 -12.60 -1.33
C TYR A 38 6.50 -11.44 -1.55
N HIS A 39 6.30 -10.30 -0.89
CA HIS A 39 7.08 -9.11 -1.21
C HIS A 39 8.55 -9.24 -0.79
N LEU A 40 8.82 -9.68 0.44
CA LEU A 40 10.20 -9.84 0.92
C LEU A 40 10.96 -10.92 0.14
N PRO A 41 10.42 -12.14 -0.09
CA PRO A 41 11.10 -13.15 -0.90
C PRO A 41 11.38 -12.71 -2.35
N SER A 42 10.58 -11.79 -2.90
CA SER A 42 10.77 -11.32 -4.29
C SER A 42 12.09 -10.56 -4.52
N ALA A 43 12.72 -10.04 -3.46
CA ALA A 43 14.00 -9.34 -3.57
C ALA A 43 15.17 -10.27 -3.93
N GLU A 44 15.12 -11.52 -3.45
CA GLU A 44 16.17 -12.52 -3.67
C GLU A 44 15.87 -13.43 -4.87
N ALA A 45 14.60 -13.53 -5.27
CA ALA A 45 14.16 -14.33 -6.41
C ALA A 45 14.57 -13.72 -7.76
N LYS A 46 14.57 -14.54 -8.82
CA LYS A 46 14.90 -14.12 -10.20
C LYS A 46 13.90 -14.65 -11.22
N GLY A 47 13.86 -14.02 -12.39
CA GLY A 47 13.01 -14.43 -13.52
C GLY A 47 11.55 -14.66 -13.13
N ALA A 48 10.95 -15.73 -13.65
CA ALA A 48 9.53 -16.04 -13.47
C ALA A 48 9.09 -16.20 -12.01
N GLU A 49 9.98 -16.68 -11.12
CA GLU A 49 9.66 -16.79 -9.69
C GLU A 49 9.48 -15.41 -9.06
N ARG A 50 10.42 -14.48 -9.33
CA ARG A 50 10.30 -13.09 -8.88
C ARG A 50 9.02 -12.45 -9.38
N ASP A 51 8.71 -12.64 -10.67
CA ASP A 51 7.50 -12.08 -11.27
C ASP A 51 6.23 -12.62 -10.61
N ALA A 52 6.18 -13.92 -10.32
CA ALA A 52 5.07 -14.55 -9.62
C ALA A 52 4.92 -14.03 -8.18
N LEU A 53 6.03 -13.85 -7.45
CA LEU A 53 6.03 -13.30 -6.10
C LEU A 53 5.54 -11.84 -6.10
N LEU A 54 6.03 -11.01 -7.02
CA LEU A 54 5.58 -9.62 -7.17
C LEU A 54 4.09 -9.56 -7.54
N ALA A 55 3.61 -10.43 -8.43
CA ALA A 55 2.20 -10.50 -8.78
C ALA A 55 1.33 -10.86 -7.57
N LYS A 56 1.73 -11.85 -6.76
CA LYS A 56 1.03 -12.22 -5.52
C LYS A 56 1.07 -11.12 -4.46
N ALA A 57 2.20 -10.45 -4.29
CA ALA A 57 2.32 -9.29 -3.40
C ALA A 57 1.34 -8.17 -3.81
N ALA A 58 1.28 -7.86 -5.11
CA ALA A 58 0.36 -6.87 -5.64
C ALA A 58 -1.11 -7.22 -5.38
N VAL A 59 -1.47 -8.51 -5.50
CA VAL A 59 -2.82 -9.00 -5.17
C VAL A 59 -3.11 -8.81 -3.67
N GLY A 60 -2.18 -9.18 -2.78
CA GLY A 60 -2.35 -9.03 -1.34
C GLY A 60 -2.56 -7.57 -0.91
N TYR A 61 -1.76 -6.63 -1.44
CA TYR A 61 -1.95 -5.21 -1.15
C TYR A 61 -3.26 -4.65 -1.70
N ARG A 62 -3.69 -5.06 -2.90
CA ARG A 62 -5.02 -4.70 -3.42
C ARG A 62 -6.14 -5.24 -2.54
N GLU A 63 -5.96 -6.41 -1.95
CA GLU A 63 -6.97 -6.97 -1.06
C GLU A 63 -7.07 -6.20 0.25
N VAL A 64 -5.95 -5.71 0.80
CA VAL A 64 -5.97 -4.79 1.95
C VAL A 64 -6.79 -3.55 1.62
N LEU A 65 -6.50 -2.90 0.48
CA LEU A 65 -7.21 -1.70 0.02
C LEU A 65 -8.72 -1.93 -0.18
N LYS A 66 -9.10 -3.11 -0.70
CA LYS A 66 -10.48 -3.44 -1.00
C LYS A 66 -11.29 -3.82 0.24
N ARG A 67 -10.72 -4.62 1.15
CA ARG A 67 -11.44 -5.17 2.30
C ARG A 67 -11.45 -4.27 3.53
N HIS A 68 -10.50 -3.34 3.62
CA HIS A 68 -10.25 -2.54 4.80
C HIS A 68 -10.18 -1.04 4.46
N ALA A 69 -11.03 -0.58 3.55
CA ALA A 69 -11.08 0.82 3.12
C ALA A 69 -11.36 1.80 4.29
N ASP A 70 -11.94 1.30 5.39
CA ASP A 70 -12.16 1.99 6.67
C ASP A 70 -10.91 2.10 7.56
N GLN A 71 -9.79 1.51 7.15
CA GLN A 71 -8.54 1.42 7.92
C GLN A 71 -7.42 2.22 7.21
N PRO A 72 -7.42 3.57 7.31
CA PRO A 72 -6.55 4.43 6.50
C PRO A 72 -5.06 4.18 6.72
N TYR A 73 -4.65 3.85 7.95
CA TYR A 73 -3.25 3.54 8.28
C TYR A 73 -2.72 2.34 7.46
N TRP A 74 -3.48 1.24 7.40
CA TRP A 74 -3.09 0.05 6.64
C TRP A 74 -3.25 0.24 5.14
N CYS A 75 -4.27 0.99 4.72
CA CYS A 75 -4.46 1.30 3.30
C CYS A 75 -3.35 2.19 2.74
N ALA A 76 -2.89 3.21 3.47
CA ALA A 76 -1.78 4.04 3.03
C ALA A 76 -0.49 3.21 2.84
N GLN A 77 -0.17 2.36 3.81
CA GLN A 77 0.96 1.43 3.72
C GLN A 77 0.82 0.42 2.56
N ALA A 78 -0.37 -0.14 2.36
CA ALA A 78 -0.64 -1.07 1.26
C ALA A 78 -0.50 -0.39 -0.10
N LEU A 79 -0.99 0.84 -0.25
CA LEU A 79 -0.90 1.59 -1.50
C LEU A 79 0.54 1.97 -1.83
N ARG A 80 1.31 2.45 -0.84
CA ARG A 80 2.75 2.71 -1.03
C ARG A 80 3.52 1.42 -1.34
N SER A 81 3.20 0.31 -0.67
CA SER A 81 3.85 -0.98 -0.93
C SER A 81 3.50 -1.54 -2.30
N LEU A 82 2.27 -1.33 -2.78
CA LEU A 82 1.88 -1.65 -4.14
C LEU A 82 2.67 -0.83 -5.17
N ALA A 83 2.94 0.46 -4.88
CA ALA A 83 3.81 1.28 -5.70
C ALA A 83 5.24 0.70 -5.75
N ASN A 84 5.83 0.31 -4.61
CA ASN A 84 7.13 -0.37 -4.57
C ASN A 84 7.15 -1.64 -5.43
N VAL A 85 6.07 -2.42 -5.42
CA VAL A 85 5.95 -3.60 -6.30
C VAL A 85 5.97 -3.19 -7.78
N ARG A 86 5.34 -2.07 -8.16
CA ARG A 86 5.41 -1.56 -9.55
C ARG A 86 6.82 -1.11 -9.92
N VAL A 87 7.56 -0.48 -9.00
CA VAL A 87 8.98 -0.15 -9.21
C VAL A 87 9.78 -1.43 -9.47
N ALA A 88 9.61 -2.46 -8.64
CA ALA A 88 10.28 -3.74 -8.81
C ALA A 88 9.89 -4.47 -10.10
N GLN A 89 8.75 -4.14 -10.71
CA GLN A 89 8.32 -4.64 -12.02
C GLN A 89 8.80 -3.77 -13.19
N GLY A 90 9.57 -2.70 -12.95
CA GLY A 90 9.98 -1.74 -13.98
C GLY A 90 8.87 -0.82 -14.48
N ARG A 91 7.74 -0.74 -13.77
CA ARG A 91 6.54 0.04 -14.15
C ARG A 91 6.56 1.39 -13.44
N LEU A 92 7.50 2.25 -13.83
CA LEU A 92 7.77 3.53 -13.14
C LEU A 92 6.55 4.46 -13.10
N ASP A 93 5.88 4.71 -14.22
CA ASP A 93 4.73 5.64 -14.28
C ASP A 93 3.58 5.20 -13.38
N GLU A 94 3.33 3.90 -13.31
CA GLU A 94 2.32 3.34 -12.42
C GLU A 94 2.72 3.45 -10.95
N ALA A 95 4.01 3.26 -10.63
CA ALA A 95 4.51 3.49 -9.29
C ALA A 95 4.31 4.95 -8.86
N VAL A 96 4.69 5.91 -9.70
CA VAL A 96 4.52 7.35 -9.46
C VAL A 96 3.05 7.71 -9.26
N THR A 97 2.16 7.15 -10.09
CA THR A 97 0.71 7.32 -9.94
C THR A 97 0.23 6.82 -8.57
N LEU A 98 0.67 5.62 -8.15
CA LEU A 98 0.28 5.05 -6.87
C LEU A 98 0.84 5.83 -5.68
N TYR A 99 2.10 6.27 -5.73
CA TYR A 99 2.69 7.14 -4.69
C TYR A 99 1.94 8.47 -4.57
N THR A 100 1.53 9.06 -5.69
CA THR A 100 0.72 10.28 -5.70
C THR A 100 -0.60 10.06 -4.97
N GLN A 101 -1.28 8.96 -5.26
CA GLN A 101 -2.54 8.59 -4.62
C GLN A 101 -2.43 8.38 -3.11
N VAL A 102 -1.25 8.05 -2.56
CA VAL A 102 -1.07 7.99 -1.09
C VAL A 102 -1.36 9.35 -0.46
N GLY A 103 -0.80 10.42 -1.02
CA GLY A 103 -1.03 11.80 -0.55
C GLY A 103 -2.46 12.31 -0.77
N GLU A 104 -3.12 11.85 -1.83
CA GLU A 104 -4.49 12.27 -2.16
C GLU A 104 -5.54 11.55 -1.32
N LYS A 105 -5.38 10.24 -1.11
CA LYS A 105 -6.39 9.40 -0.44
C LYS A 105 -6.18 9.34 1.07
N TYR A 106 -4.94 9.47 1.54
CA TYR A 106 -4.59 9.32 2.95
C TYR A 106 -3.74 10.49 3.46
N PRO A 107 -4.19 11.75 3.29
CA PRO A 107 -3.40 12.93 3.63
C PRO A 107 -3.01 13.02 5.12
N GLU A 108 -3.78 12.40 6.02
CA GLU A 108 -3.51 12.36 7.46
C GLU A 108 -2.41 11.35 7.84
N GLN A 109 -2.04 10.43 6.93
CA GLN A 109 -1.00 9.42 7.17
C GLN A 109 0.38 9.99 6.83
N GLU A 110 0.77 11.05 7.55
CA GLU A 110 1.91 11.92 7.23
C GLU A 110 3.19 11.18 6.87
N TRP A 111 3.54 10.15 7.65
CA TRP A 111 4.73 9.34 7.40
C TRP A 111 4.67 8.60 6.05
N GLU A 112 3.52 8.01 5.73
CA GLU A 112 3.33 7.29 4.46
C GLU A 112 3.30 8.24 3.28
N VAL A 113 2.72 9.43 3.44
CA VAL A 113 2.71 10.49 2.43
C VAL A 113 4.12 10.98 2.12
N LEU A 114 4.90 11.30 3.16
CA LEU A 114 6.29 11.75 3.02
C LEU A 114 7.16 10.70 2.31
N GLN A 115 7.06 9.43 2.74
CA GLN A 115 7.79 8.32 2.14
C GLN A 115 7.40 8.09 0.68
N ALA A 116 6.10 8.16 0.36
CA ALA A 116 5.59 7.99 -0.99
C ALA A 116 6.07 9.10 -1.93
N TRP A 117 5.92 10.37 -1.53
CA TRP A 117 6.38 11.50 -2.34
C TRP A 117 7.88 11.51 -2.52
N LYS A 118 8.66 11.17 -1.48
CA LYS A 118 10.11 11.08 -1.60
C LYS A 118 10.51 9.98 -2.58
N SER A 119 9.87 8.81 -2.51
CA SER A 119 10.15 7.70 -3.42
C SER A 119 9.82 8.08 -4.87
N ALA A 120 8.67 8.72 -5.11
CA ALA A 120 8.31 9.21 -6.45
C ALA A 120 9.35 10.22 -6.98
N ALA A 121 9.73 11.20 -6.15
CA ALA A 121 10.71 12.22 -6.53
C ALA A 121 12.08 11.63 -6.88
N ASP A 122 12.60 10.74 -6.03
CA ASP A 122 13.91 10.14 -6.22
C ASP A 122 13.93 9.26 -7.48
N LEU A 123 12.90 8.43 -7.69
CA LEU A 123 12.80 7.57 -8.87
C LEU A 123 12.68 8.36 -10.18
N LEU A 124 11.89 9.44 -10.18
CA LEU A 124 11.77 10.32 -11.34
C LEU A 124 13.10 11.01 -11.63
N TRP A 125 13.80 11.46 -10.60
CA TRP A 125 15.11 12.07 -10.76
C TRP A 125 16.14 11.09 -11.32
N GLU A 126 16.21 9.87 -10.79
CA GLU A 126 17.11 8.82 -11.27
C GLU A 126 16.80 8.41 -12.72
N ALA A 127 15.55 8.57 -13.15
CA ALA A 127 15.12 8.37 -14.54
C ALA A 127 15.29 9.62 -15.43
N ASP A 128 16.03 10.64 -14.97
CA ASP A 128 16.25 11.92 -15.67
C ASP A 128 14.97 12.72 -15.99
N ARG A 129 13.87 12.41 -15.29
CA ARG A 129 12.56 13.10 -15.39
C ARG A 129 12.45 14.20 -14.35
N VAL A 130 13.44 15.07 -14.32
CA VAL A 130 13.64 16.06 -13.24
C VAL A 130 12.45 17.02 -13.10
N ALA A 131 11.88 17.47 -14.21
CA ALA A 131 10.70 18.35 -14.22
C ALA A 131 9.50 17.73 -13.47
N GLU A 132 9.33 16.41 -13.53
CA GLU A 132 8.27 15.68 -12.82
C GLU A 132 8.63 15.38 -11.36
N ALA A 133 9.92 15.24 -11.04
CA ALA A 133 10.40 15.05 -9.67
C ALA A 133 10.20 16.29 -8.79
N ARG A 134 10.45 17.49 -9.34
CA ARG A 134 10.43 18.77 -8.60
C ARG A 134 9.14 19.03 -7.82
N PRO A 135 7.92 18.86 -8.39
CA PRO A 135 6.69 19.03 -7.65
C PRO A 135 6.60 18.20 -6.36
N PHE A 136 7.16 16.98 -6.34
CA PHE A 136 7.18 16.16 -5.14
C PHE A 136 8.15 16.69 -4.08
N TYR A 137 9.36 17.08 -4.47
CA TYR A 137 10.30 17.71 -3.52
C TYR A 137 9.75 19.02 -2.95
N GLN A 138 9.08 19.83 -3.77
CA GLN A 138 8.40 21.05 -3.31
C GLN A 138 7.30 20.72 -2.29
N LYS A 139 6.42 19.75 -2.58
CA LYS A 139 5.40 19.28 -1.65
C LYS A 139 6.01 18.84 -0.31
N ILE A 140 7.15 18.12 -0.34
CA ILE A 140 7.85 17.69 0.87
C ILE A 140 8.33 18.89 1.69
N VAL A 141 9.01 19.85 1.05
CA VAL A 141 9.54 21.03 1.74
C VAL A 141 8.41 21.89 2.29
N THR A 142 7.36 22.13 1.52
CA THR A 142 6.23 22.96 1.95
C THR A 142 5.48 22.34 3.13
N ARG A 143 5.24 21.02 3.10
CA ARG A 143 4.40 20.36 4.11
C ARG A 143 5.15 19.99 5.39
N PHE A 144 6.42 19.58 5.29
CA PHE A 144 7.14 18.95 6.40
C PHE A 144 8.31 19.76 6.95
N ALA A 145 8.45 21.04 6.59
CA ALA A 145 9.57 21.89 7.03
C ALA A 145 9.48 22.42 8.48
N GLY A 146 8.49 21.99 9.27
CA GLY A 146 8.32 22.44 10.66
C GLY A 146 9.53 22.12 11.55
N GLU A 147 9.86 23.02 12.48
CA GLU A 147 11.01 22.86 13.37
C GLU A 147 10.80 21.78 14.44
N ASP A 148 9.55 21.45 14.78
CA ASP A 148 9.22 20.42 15.76
C ASP A 148 9.16 19.00 15.17
N GLN A 149 9.47 18.87 13.87
CA GLN A 149 9.42 17.57 13.19
C GLN A 149 10.50 16.61 13.71
N PRO A 150 10.24 15.29 13.71
CA PRO A 150 11.26 14.29 14.04
C PRO A 150 12.52 14.45 13.16
N GLU A 151 13.69 14.15 13.71
CA GLU A 151 14.97 14.38 13.00
C GLU A 151 15.02 13.67 11.64
N LEU A 152 14.44 12.46 11.55
CA LEU A 152 14.34 11.73 10.28
C LEU A 152 13.54 12.49 9.22
N VAL A 153 12.46 13.17 9.60
CA VAL A 153 11.67 14.03 8.70
C VAL A 153 12.51 15.23 8.24
N LYS A 154 13.23 15.87 9.16
CA LYS A 154 14.13 16.99 8.84
C LYS A 154 15.25 16.57 7.88
N VAL A 155 15.81 15.37 8.03
CA VAL A 155 16.79 14.82 7.08
C VAL A 155 16.21 14.72 5.68
N MET A 156 14.98 14.19 5.54
CA MET A 156 14.31 14.07 4.25
C MET A 156 13.98 15.42 3.62
N VAL A 157 13.52 16.40 4.41
CA VAL A 157 13.28 17.77 3.93
C VAL A 157 14.57 18.43 3.48
N ARG A 158 15.66 18.31 4.23
CA ARG A 158 16.98 18.82 3.81
C ARG A 158 17.45 18.17 2.51
N ALA A 159 17.21 16.88 2.32
CA ALA A 159 17.52 16.19 1.06
C ALA A 159 16.70 16.74 -0.11
N ALA A 160 15.39 16.97 0.08
CA ALA A 160 14.52 17.58 -0.92
C ALA A 160 14.98 19.01 -1.29
N ARG A 161 15.37 19.83 -0.30
CA ARG A 161 15.93 21.18 -0.55
C ARG A 161 17.20 21.12 -1.41
N ARG A 162 18.14 20.23 -1.08
CA ARG A 162 19.38 20.07 -1.88
C ARG A 162 19.10 19.71 -3.34
N ARG A 163 18.10 18.86 -3.61
CA ARG A 163 17.70 18.52 -4.99
C ARG A 163 17.15 19.73 -5.74
N LEU A 164 16.32 20.55 -5.08
CA LEU A 164 15.78 21.79 -5.66
C LEU A 164 16.85 22.86 -5.91
N GLU A 165 17.83 23.00 -5.01
CA GLU A 165 18.93 23.98 -5.12
C GLU A 165 19.99 23.55 -6.15
N GLY A 166 20.29 22.25 -6.24
CA GLY A 166 21.33 21.73 -7.13
C GLY A 166 21.06 22.01 -8.60
N GLU A 167 19.80 22.00 -9.01
CA GLU A 167 19.38 22.29 -10.39
C GLU A 167 19.36 23.80 -10.69
N GLN A 168 19.01 24.65 -9.71
CA GLN A 168 19.07 26.10 -9.88
C GLN A 168 20.48 26.58 -10.25
N ARG A 169 21.53 25.90 -9.77
CA ARG A 169 22.93 26.19 -10.13
C ARG A 169 23.35 25.67 -11.52
N VAL A 170 22.63 24.70 -12.08
CA VAL A 170 22.91 24.19 -13.44
C VAL A 170 22.23 25.05 -14.50
N MET A 171 21.13 25.73 -14.13
CA MET A 171 20.35 26.60 -15.03
C MET A 171 20.75 28.08 -14.99
N SER A 172 21.63 28.48 -14.07
CA SER A 172 22.15 29.85 -13.89
C SER A 172 23.53 30.01 -14.51
#